data_AF-A0A2D6L7P6-F1
#
_entry.id   AF-A0A2D6L7P6-F1
#
_cell.length_a   1.000
_cell.length_b   1.000
_cell.length_c   1.000
_cell.angle_alpha   90.00
_cell.angle_beta   90.00
_cell.angle_gamma   90.00
#
_symmetry.space_group_name_H-M   'P 1'
#
loop_
_entity.id
_entity.type
_entity.pdbx_description
1 polymer ?
#
loop_
_entity_poly.entity_id
_entity_poly.type
_entity_poly.pdbx_seq_one_letter_code
_entity_poly.pdbx_strand_id
1 'polypeptide(L)' 'MQYIHKVTFLLVIAGGLNWLVWGAIGWEIGQLFGGMDMLISRGIYILIGLAALYEIFAHRSKCKECDVGGGGGGQV' A
#
# COMPACT_ATOMS: atom_id res chain seq x y z
N MET A 1 -15.13 -3.17 13.59
CA MET A 1 -13.74 -2.71 13.32
C MET A 1 -13.25 -2.98 11.89
N GLN A 2 -14.03 -3.65 11.02
CA GLN A 2 -13.59 -4.06 9.68
C GLN A 2 -13.41 -2.91 8.67
N TYR A 3 -14.19 -1.83 8.81
CA TYR A 3 -14.05 -0.66 7.93
C TYR A 3 -12.69 0.02 8.08
N ILE A 4 -12.23 0.19 9.32
CA ILE A 4 -10.92 0.79 9.60
C ILE A 4 -9.80 -0.08 9.01
N HIS A 5 -9.91 -1.42 9.14
CA HIS A 5 -8.94 -2.36 8.56
C HIS A 5 -8.84 -2.25 7.02
N LYS A 6 -9.96 -2.14 6.32
CA LYS A 6 -9.97 -1.97 4.85
C LYS A 6 -9.37 -0.61 4.44
N VAL A 7 -9.70 0.45 5.17
CA VAL A 7 -9.21 1.80 4.88
C VAL A 7 -7.71 1.91 5.13
N THR A 8 -7.21 1.39 6.25
CA THR A 8 -5.76 1.37 6.54
C THR A 8 -4.99 0.51 5.55
N PHE A 9 -5.54 -0.64 5.14
CA PHE A 9 -4.94 -1.46 4.09
C PHE A 9 -4.82 -0.69 2.77
N LEU A 10 -5.90 -0.02 2.34
CA LEU A 10 -5.91 0.76 1.11
C LEU A 10 -4.89 1.92 1.15
N LEU A 11 -4.78 2.61 2.29
CA LEU A 11 -3.81 3.69 2.52
C LEU A 11 -2.36 3.19 2.43
N VAL A 12 -2.05 2.04 3.02
CA VAL A 12 -0.71 1.44 2.97
C VAL A 12 -0.37 1.02 1.54
N ILE A 13 -1.30 0.40 0.81
CA ILE A 13 -1.11 0.03 -0.59
C ILE A 13 -0.88 1.27 -1.46
N ALA A 14 -1.73 2.30 -1.31
CA ALA A 14 -1.60 3.54 -2.07
C ALA A 14 -0.25 4.23 -1.83
N GLY A 15 0.20 4.31 -0.57
CA GLY A 15 1.50 4.87 -0.22
C GLY A 15 2.67 4.06 -0.77
N GLY A 16 2.64 2.73 -0.63
CA GLY A 16 3.69 1.84 -1.11
C GLY A 16 3.81 1.82 -2.63
N LEU A 17 2.70 1.78 -3.36
CA LEU A 17 2.70 1.86 -4.83
C LEU A 17 3.20 3.23 -5.32
N ASN A 18 2.82 4.33 -4.66
CA ASN A 18 3.35 5.65 -4.97
C ASN A 18 4.88 5.70 -4.80
N TRP A 19 5.40 5.09 -3.72
CA TRP A 19 6.84 4.97 -3.51
C TRP A 19 7.52 4.03 -4.51
N LEU A 20 6.86 2.97 -4.97
CA LEU A 20 7.37 2.13 -6.06
C LEU A 20 7.57 2.94 -7.34
N VAL A 21 6.55 3.70 -7.72
CA VAL A 21 6.56 4.57 -8.91
C VAL A 21 7.65 5.63 -8.77
N TRP A 22 7.84 6.18 -7.57
CA TRP A 22 8.94 7.09 -7.29
C TRP A 22 10.32 6.44 -7.46
N GLY A 23 10.54 5.28 -6.83
CA GLY A 23 11.81 4.56 -6.93
C GLY A 23 12.14 4.13 -8.36
N ALA A 24 11.12 3.84 -9.17
CA ALA A 24 11.26 3.38 -10.54
C ALA A 24 11.43 4.51 -11.58
N ILE A 25 10.65 5.59 -11.47
CA ILE A 25 10.55 6.64 -12.52
C ILE A 25 11.10 7.99 -12.03
N GLY A 26 11.31 8.17 -10.73
CA GLY A 26 11.85 9.40 -10.14
C GLY A 26 10.90 10.60 -10.18
N TRP A 27 9.61 10.39 -10.49
CA TRP A 27 8.60 11.44 -10.54
C TRP A 27 7.82 11.47 -9.21
N GLU A 28 7.97 12.55 -8.44
CA GLU A 28 7.35 12.77 -7.11
C GLU A 28 6.06 13.61 -7.19
N ILE A 29 5.07 13.32 -6.33
CA ILE A 29 4.14 14.33 -5.78
C ILE A 29 4.75 15.02 -4.54
N GLY A 30 5.69 14.37 -3.83
CA GLY A 30 6.37 14.89 -2.64
C GLY A 30 7.39 16.02 -2.89
N GLN A 31 7.75 16.30 -4.14
CA GLN A 31 8.57 17.47 -4.49
C GLN A 31 7.88 18.79 -4.16
N LEU A 32 6.54 18.81 -4.05
CA LEU A 32 5.81 19.96 -3.53
C LEU A 32 5.99 20.18 -2.01
N PHE A 33 6.48 19.18 -1.27
CA PHE A 33 6.54 19.16 0.20
C PHE A 33 7.96 19.09 0.80
N GLY A 34 9.02 19.30 0.02
CA GLY A 34 10.37 19.58 0.56
C GLY A 34 11.44 18.49 0.44
N GLY A 35 11.38 17.65 -0.60
CA GLY A 35 12.51 16.94 -1.25
C GLY A 35 13.56 16.25 -0.36
N MET A 36 13.54 14.91 -0.32
CA MET A 36 14.57 14.12 0.39
C MET A 36 15.49 13.40 -0.61
N ASP A 37 16.47 14.15 -1.15
CA ASP A 37 17.49 13.64 -2.07
C ASP A 37 18.57 12.83 -1.33
N MET A 38 18.40 11.50 -1.26
CA MET A 38 19.52 10.55 -1.10
C MET A 38 19.29 9.33 -1.99
N LEU A 39 20.27 8.99 -2.84
CA LEU A 39 20.24 7.85 -3.76
C LEU A 39 20.03 6.50 -3.06
N ILE A 40 20.42 6.38 -1.78
CA ILE A 40 20.17 5.19 -0.94
C ILE A 40 18.67 4.95 -0.75
N SER A 41 17.87 6.02 -0.73
CA SER A 41 16.42 5.95 -0.49
C SER A 41 15.69 5.26 -1.65
N ARG A 42 16.19 5.35 -2.91
CA ARG A 42 15.56 4.69 -4.08
C ARG A 42 15.44 3.18 -3.92
N GLY A 43 16.49 2.53 -3.42
CA GLY A 43 16.45 1.08 -3.16
C GLY A 43 15.38 0.72 -2.13
N ILE A 44 15.27 1.51 -1.06
CA ILE A 44 14.26 1.32 -0.02
C ILE A 44 12.84 1.52 -0.57
N TYR A 45 12.60 2.53 -1.41
CA TYR A 45 11.27 2.74 -1.98
C TYR A 45 10.81 1.65 -2.93
N ILE A 46 11.73 1.09 -3.74
CA ILE A 46 11.42 -0.09 -4.56
C ILE A 46 11.08 -1.28 -3.67
N LEU A 47 11.84 -1.52 -2.59
CA LEU A 47 11.56 -2.60 -1.64
C LEU A 47 10.20 -2.43 -0.95
N ILE A 48 9.86 -1.22 -0.51
CA ILE A 48 8.56 -0.93 0.11
C ILE A 48 7.42 -1.09 -0.90
N GLY A 49 7.64 -0.65 -2.14
CA GLY A 49 6.70 -0.86 -3.23
C GLY A 49 6.45 -2.32 -3.57
N LEU A 50 7.51 -3.12 -3.61
CA LEU A 50 7.42 -4.57 -3.81
C LEU A 50 6.72 -5.25 -2.62
N ALA A 51 6.97 -4.78 -1.39
CA ALA A 51 6.26 -5.26 -0.21
C ALA A 51 4.76 -4.94 -0.29
N ALA A 52 4.39 -3.74 -0.76
CA ALA A 52 2.99 -3.38 -0.98
C ALA A 52 2.34 -4.27 -2.05
N LEU A 53 3.01 -4.52 -3.18
CA LEU A 53 2.54 -5.47 -4.19
C LEU A 53 2.36 -6.88 -3.62
N TYR A 54 3.34 -7.37 -2.85
CA TYR A 54 3.24 -8.67 -2.18
C TYR A 54 2.02 -8.72 -1.27
N GLU A 55 1.78 -7.66 -0.50
CA GLU A 55 0.63 -7.58 0.39
C GLU A 55 -0.69 -7.60 -0.39
N ILE A 56 -0.82 -6.91 -1.55
CA ILE A 56 -2.02 -7.00 -2.42
C ILE A 56 -2.32 -8.47 -2.79
N PHE A 57 -1.30 -9.23 -3.18
CA PHE A 57 -1.48 -10.61 -3.66
C PHE A 57 -1.61 -11.64 -2.52
N ALA A 58 -0.92 -11.44 -1.39
CA ALA A 58 -0.85 -12.40 -0.30
C ALA A 58 -1.88 -12.15 0.81
N HIS A 59 -2.39 -10.94 0.95
CA HIS A 59 -3.22 -10.54 2.08
C HIS A 59 -4.59 -11.25 2.10
N ARG A 60 -5.26 -11.36 0.95
CA ARG A 60 -6.59 -11.97 0.85
C ARG A 60 -6.64 -13.42 1.33
N SER A 61 -5.58 -14.18 1.08
CA SER A 61 -5.50 -15.61 1.45
C SER A 61 -5.11 -15.85 2.91
N LYS A 62 -4.58 -14.82 3.61
CA LYS A 62 -4.08 -14.94 4.98
C LYS A 62 -4.96 -14.22 6.01
N CYS A 63 -5.78 -13.26 5.59
CA CYS A 63 -6.58 -12.46 6.51
C CYS A 63 -7.97 -13.09 6.76
N LYS A 64 -8.15 -13.67 7.94
CA LYS A 64 -9.42 -14.27 8.41
C LYS A 64 -10.58 -13.26 8.46
N GLU A 65 -10.29 -11.99 8.70
CA GLU A 65 -11.28 -10.90 8.75
C GLU A 65 -11.78 -10.51 7.34
N CYS A 66 -10.94 -10.67 6.32
CA CYS A 66 -11.26 -10.36 4.92
C CYS A 66 -11.98 -11.52 4.20
N ASP A 67 -11.82 -12.76 4.68
CA ASP A 67 -12.48 -13.96 4.15
C ASP A 67 -13.97 -14.04 4.55
N VAL A 68 -14.28 -13.67 5.79
CA VAL A 68 -15.66 -13.72 6.34
C VAL A 68 -16.57 -12.61 5.78
N GLY A 69 -16.01 -11.56 5.16
CA GLY A 69 -16.77 -10.45 4.57
C GLY A 69 -17.13 -10.61 3.09
N GLY A 70 -16.86 -11.78 2.50
CA GLY A 70 -17.01 -12.04 1.06
C GLY A 70 -18.42 -12.42 0.58
N GLY A 71 -19.42 -12.50 1.46
CA GLY A 71 -20.78 -12.85 1.07
C GLY A 71 -21.82 -12.27 2.00
N GLY A 72 -22.76 -11.52 1.42
CA GLY A 72 -24.03 -11.18 2.06
C GLY A 72 -24.17 -9.71 2.41
N GLY A 73 -24.96 -9.01 1.59
CA GLY A 73 -25.75 -7.91 2.10
C GLY A 73 -26.56 -8.38 3.32
N GLY A 74 -26.65 -7.52 4.32
CA GLY A 74 -27.32 -7.85 5.57
C GLY A 74 -26.89 -6.94 6.71
N GLN A 75 -27.00 -5.63 6.50
CA GLN A 75 -27.23 -4.72 7.62
C GLN A 75 -28.74 -4.79 7.93
N VAL A 76 -29.16 -5.77 8.74
CA VAL A 76 -30.35 -5.73 9.61
C VAL A 76 -30.09 -6.57 10.85
#